data_AF-A0A7V9TDB8-F1
#
_entry.id   AF-A0A7V9TDB8-F1
#
_cell.length_a   1.000
_cell.length_b   1.000
_cell.length_c   1.000
_cell.angle_alpha   90.00
_cell.angle_beta   90.00
_cell.angle_gamma   90.00
#
_symmetry.space_group_name_H-M   'P 1'
#
loop_
_entity.id
_entity.type
_entity.pdbx_description
1 polymer ?
#
loop_
_entity_poly.entity_id
_entity_poly.type
_entity_poly.pdbx_seq_one_letter_code
_entity_poly.pdbx_strand_id
1 'polypeptide(L)' 'MVTIERVVCEREPYFVRDTASALEAAEFMASRQIGAVCVLDDNDRLCGIFSERDLLNRVVV' A
#
# COMPACT_ATOMS: atom_id res chain seq x y z
N MET A 1 15.81 23.36 -0.47
CA MET A 1 15.57 21.94 -0.15
C MET A 1 14.07 21.72 -0.10
N VAL A 2 13.53 20.68 -0.75
CA VAL A 2 12.09 20.37 -0.73
C VAL A 2 11.81 19.42 0.43
N THR A 3 10.74 19.65 1.21
CA THR A 3 10.31 18.77 2.31
C THR A 3 9.47 17.61 1.80
N ILE A 4 9.44 16.48 2.51
CA ILE A 4 8.58 15.33 2.15
C ILE A 4 7.10 15.73 2.14
N GLU A 5 6.67 16.53 3.11
CA GLU A 5 5.32 17.13 3.14
C GLU A 5 4.95 17.76 1.80
N ARG A 6 5.83 18.60 1.25
CA ARG A 6 5.59 19.27 -0.04
C ARG A 6 5.60 18.32 -1.24
N VAL A 7 6.23 17.16 -1.14
CA VAL A 7 6.21 16.13 -2.19
C VAL A 7 4.89 15.35 -2.19
N VAL A 8 4.23 15.21 -1.03
CA VAL A 8 3.06 14.33 -0.86
C VAL A 8 1.73 15.08 -0.68
N CYS A 9 1.74 16.38 -0.37
CA CYS A 9 0.55 17.15 0.01
C CYS A 9 -0.59 17.22 -1.03
N GLU A 10 -0.33 16.84 -2.27
CA GLU A 10 -1.33 16.83 -3.36
C GLU A 10 -1.83 15.42 -3.71
N ARG A 11 -1.45 14.39 -2.95
CA ARG A 11 -1.74 12.99 -3.27
C ARG A 11 -2.53 12.33 -2.15
N GLU A 12 -3.71 11.82 -2.47
CA GLU A 12 -4.37 10.84 -1.60
C GLU A 12 -3.62 9.51 -1.68
N PRO A 13 -3.17 8.94 -0.55
CA PRO A 13 -2.55 7.63 -0.54
C PRO A 13 -3.56 6.56 -0.91
N TYR A 14 -3.18 5.67 -1.83
CA TYR A 14 -3.96 4.46 -2.05
C TYR A 14 -3.84 3.51 -0.86
N PHE A 15 -4.95 2.86 -0.51
CA PHE A 15 -4.99 1.90 0.57
C PHE A 15 -5.87 0.68 0.25
N VAL A 16 -5.63 -0.39 1.00
CA VAL A 16 -6.49 -1.58 1.11
C VAL A 16 -6.83 -1.86 2.57
N ARG A 17 -7.86 -2.67 2.82
CA ARG A 17 -8.20 -3.14 4.18
C ARG A 17 -7.23 -4.22 4.63
N ASP A 18 -6.95 -4.29 5.93
CA ASP A 18 -6.14 -5.33 6.56
C ASP A 18 -6.73 -6.76 6.42
N THR A 19 -8.01 -6.84 6.10
CA THR A 19 -8.74 -8.07 5.76
C THR A 19 -8.57 -8.52 4.30
N ALA A 20 -7.99 -7.69 3.43
CA ALA A 20 -7.75 -8.06 2.04
C ALA A 20 -6.68 -9.14 1.91
N SER A 21 -6.87 -10.06 0.97
CA SER A 21 -5.87 -11.07 0.62
C SER A 21 -4.65 -10.44 -0.09
N ALA A 22 -3.52 -11.14 -0.04
CA ALA A 22 -2.32 -10.72 -0.77
C ALA A 22 -2.54 -10.63 -2.29
N LEU A 23 -3.44 -11.45 -2.84
CA LEU A 23 -3.81 -11.40 -4.26
C LEU A 23 -4.58 -10.12 -4.59
N GLU A 24 -5.62 -9.80 -3.81
CA GLU A 24 -6.40 -8.57 -4.01
C GLU A 24 -5.52 -7.32 -3.89
N ALA A 25 -4.60 -7.30 -2.91
CA ALA A 25 -3.64 -6.22 -2.77
C ALA A 25 -2.70 -6.12 -3.99
N ALA A 26 -2.23 -7.25 -4.51
CA ALA A 26 -1.38 -7.28 -5.71
C ALA A 26 -2.11 -6.82 -6.97
N GLU A 27 -3.35 -7.26 -7.18
CA GLU A 27 -4.21 -6.82 -8.30
C GLU A 27 -4.50 -5.31 -8.20
N PHE A 28 -4.81 -4.82 -7.01
CA PHE A 28 -5.03 -3.40 -6.76
C PHE A 28 -3.77 -2.58 -7.07
N MET A 29 -2.60 -3.00 -6.57
CA MET A 29 -1.31 -2.38 -6.87
C MET A 29 -1.02 -2.36 -8.38
N ALA A 30 -1.23 -3.47 -9.09
CA ALA A 30 -1.02 -3.58 -10.53
C ALA A 30 -1.96 -2.65 -11.32
N SER A 31 -3.24 -2.57 -10.95
CA SER A 31 -4.23 -1.72 -11.62
C SER A 31 -3.93 -0.22 -11.49
N ARG A 32 -3.22 0.18 -10.43
CA ARG A 32 -2.82 1.57 -10.15
C ARG A 32 -1.37 1.87 -10.50
N GLN A 33 -0.61 0.89 -10.97
CA GLN A 33 0.81 0.99 -11.29
C GLN A 33 1.65 1.50 -10.10
N ILE A 34 1.41 0.94 -8.90
CA ILE A 34 2.14 1.26 -7.66
C ILE A 34 2.85 0.02 -7.12
N GLY A 35 4.03 0.19 -6.52
CA GLY A 35 4.81 -0.91 -5.93
C GLY A 35 4.58 -1.13 -4.43
N ALA A 36 3.75 -0.28 -3.81
CA ALA A 36 3.36 -0.39 -2.41
C ALA A 36 2.01 0.29 -2.16
N VAL A 37 1.28 -0.21 -1.16
CA VAL A 37 -0.04 0.29 -0.78
C VAL A 37 -0.16 0.37 0.75
N CYS A 38 -0.84 1.41 1.25
CA CYS A 38 -1.16 1.51 2.68
C CYS A 38 -2.17 0.44 3.08
N VAL A 39 -2.05 -0.08 4.29
CA VAL A 39 -3.00 -1.04 4.86
C VAL A 39 -3.70 -0.39 6.03
N LEU A 40 -5.03 -0.28 5.98
CA LEU A 40 -5.85 0.32 7.03
C LEU A 40 -6.76 -0.72 7.70
N ASP A 41 -6.98 -0.58 9.00
CA ASP A 41 -8.02 -1.33 9.72
C ASP A 41 -9.42 -0.75 9.45
N ASP A 42 -10.46 -1.34 10.07
CA ASP A 42 -11.85 -0.88 9.99
C ASP A 42 -12.10 0.50 10.62
N ASN A 43 -11.16 1.02 11.42
CA ASN A 43 -11.22 2.37 12.01
C ASN A 43 -10.40 3.40 11.22
N ASP A 44 -10.02 3.07 9.99
CA ASP A 44 -9.16 3.86 9.10
C ASP A 44 -7.78 4.19 9.70
N ARG A 45 -7.29 3.36 10.62
CA ARG A 45 -5.95 3.50 11.20
C ARG A 45 -4.93 2.77 10.35
N LEU A 46 -3.78 3.41 10.12
CA LEU A 46 -2.66 2.78 9.41
C LEU A 46 -2.08 1.61 10.21
N CYS A 47 -2.24 0.41 9.68
CA CYS A 47 -1.64 -0.81 10.22
C CYS A 47 -0.23 -1.04 9.67
N GLY A 48 0.04 -0.61 8.44
CA GLY A 48 1.33 -0.77 7.80
C GLY A 48 1.32 -0.48 6.30
N ILE A 49 2.36 -0.96 5.61
CA ILE A 49 2.53 -0.85 4.17
C ILE A 49 2.76 -2.26 3.63
N PHE A 50 2.04 -2.64 2.57
CA PHE A 50 2.28 -3.85 1.80
C PHE A 50 3.00 -3.48 0.50
N SER A 51 4.11 -4.13 0.20
CA SER A 51 4.96 -3.84 -0.97
C SER A 51 5.27 -5.07 -1.81
N GLU A 52 5.80 -4.85 -3.02
CA GLU A 52 6.34 -5.92 -3.87
C GLU A 52 7.33 -6.83 -3.12
N ARG A 53 8.12 -6.28 -2.19
CA ARG A 53 9.07 -7.06 -1.38
C ARG A 53 8.37 -8.03 -0.44
N ASP A 54 7.24 -7.63 0.13
CA ASP A 54 6.44 -8.50 1.00
C ASP A 54 5.79 -9.62 0.19
N LEU A 55 5.24 -9.28 -0.99
CA LEU A 55 4.67 -10.25 -1.91
C LEU A 55 5.72 -11.30 -2.32
N LEU A 56 6.91 -10.86 -2.75
CA LEU A 56 7.97 -11.77 -3.19
C LEU A 56 8.52 -12.63 -2.05
N ASN A 57 8.79 -12.05 -0.88
CA ASN A 57 9.52 -12.74 0.18
C ASN A 57 8.66 -13.54 1.17
N ARG A 58 7.33 -13.35 1.15
CA ARG A 58 6.43 -13.99 2.13
C ARG A 58 5.27 -14.76 1.50
N VAL A 59 4.99 -14.54 0.22
CA VAL A 59 3.86 -15.18 -0.47
C VAL A 59 4.37 -16.11 -1.57
N VAL A 60 5.36 -15.67 -2.35
CA VAL A 60 5.88 -16.45 -3.49
C VAL A 60 6.99 -17.42 -3.07
N VAL A 61 7.96 -16.94 -2.29
CA VAL A 61 9.15 -17.68 -1.83
C VAL A 61 9.00 -18.05 -0.36
#